data_AF-A0A6G7RR30-F1
#
_entry.id   AF-A0A6G7RR30-F1
#
_cell.length_a   1.000
_cell.length_b   1.000
_cell.length_c   1.000
_cell.angle_alpha   90.00
_cell.angle_beta   90.00
_cell.angle_gamma   90.00
#
_symmetry.space_group_name_H-M   'P 1'
#
loop_
_entity.id
_entity.type
_entity.pdbx_description
1 polymer ?
#
loop_
_entity_poly.entity_id
_entity_poly.type
_entity_poly.pdbx_seq_one_letter_code
_entity_poly.pdbx_strand_id
1 'polypeptide(L)'
;MSNKTLYTINRWLLRARYIFVFILGASLLSLGLESIVQPILETSNKELQTVITVSAIIFGLIFIVFGFYYKKDIEIYIRQQQL
;
A
#
# COMPACT_ATOMS: atom_id res chain seq x y z
N MET A 1 -31.01 -1.29 14.37
CA MET A 1 -29.59 -1.38 14.75
C MET A 1 -29.24 -0.19 15.64
N SER A 2 -28.55 -0.40 16.76
CA SER A 2 -28.09 0.70 17.63
C SER A 2 -26.91 1.44 16.99
N ASN A 3 -26.83 2.76 17.15
CA ASN A 3 -25.71 3.58 16.65
C ASN A 3 -24.33 3.06 17.08
N LYS A 4 -24.23 2.48 18.29
CA LYS A 4 -22.99 1.87 18.79
C LYS A 4 -22.58 0.64 17.98
N THR A 5 -23.55 -0.16 17.52
CA THR A 5 -23.31 -1.35 16.70
C THR A 5 -22.82 -0.93 15.30
N LEU A 6 -23.44 0.08 14.71
CA LEU A 6 -23.06 0.60 13.38
C LEU A 6 -21.65 1.21 13.38
N TYR A 7 -21.31 2.00 14.41
CA TYR A 7 -19.97 2.56 14.59
C TYR A 7 -18.89 1.48 14.72
N THR A 8 -19.17 0.44 15.50
CA THR A 8 -18.23 -0.67 15.71
C THR A 8 -17.98 -1.42 14.39
N ILE A 9 -19.03 -1.70 13.63
CA ILE A 9 -18.93 -2.36 12.32
C ILE A 9 -18.12 -1.51 11.34
N ASN A 10 -18.43 -0.21 11.20
CA ASN A 10 -17.71 0.68 10.29
C ASN A 10 -16.22 0.80 10.64
N ARG A 11 -15.87 0.83 11.93
CA ARG A 11 -14.48 0.87 12.37
C ARG A 11 -13.69 -0.38 11.95
N TRP A 12 -14.28 -1.56 12.09
CA TRP A 12 -13.64 -2.82 11.69
C TRP A 12 -13.61 -3.00 10.17
N LEU A 13 -14.67 -2.60 9.47
CA LEU A 13 -14.73 -2.61 8.00
C LEU A 13 -13.61 -1.75 7.38
N LEU A 14 -13.34 -0.59 7.97
CA LEU A 14 -12.25 0.28 7.54
C LEU A 14 -10.87 -0.34 7.76
N ARG A 15 -10.65 -0.95 8.94
CA ARG A 15 -9.39 -1.67 9.22
C ARG A 15 -9.18 -2.82 8.25
N ALA A 16 -10.24 -3.56 7.94
CA ALA A 16 -10.20 -4.63 6.95
C ALA A 16 -9.84 -4.11 5.55
N ARG A 17 -10.42 -2.98 5.11
CA ARG A 17 -10.03 -2.31 3.86
C ARG A 17 -8.57 -1.90 3.84
N TYR A 18 -8.04 -1.37 4.95
CA TYR A 18 -6.62 -1.03 5.05
C TYR A 18 -5.73 -2.25 4.90
N ILE A 19 -6.03 -3.32 5.65
CA ILE A 19 -5.28 -4.58 5.58
C ILE A 19 -5.34 -5.15 4.16
N PHE A 20 -6.50 -5.09 3.50
CA PHE A 20 -6.67 -5.54 2.13
C PHE A 20 -5.83 -4.74 1.13
N VAL A 21 -5.87 -3.40 1.17
CA VAL A 21 -5.07 -2.54 0.28
C VAL A 21 -3.57 -2.74 0.55
N PHE A 22 -3.19 -2.90 1.81
CA PHE A 22 -1.81 -3.17 2.20
C PHE A 22 -1.32 -4.53 1.66
N ILE A 23 -2.12 -5.59 1.83
CA ILE A 23 -1.80 -6.93 1.30
C ILE A 23 -1.72 -6.89 -0.23
N LEU A 24 -2.70 -6.27 -0.92
CA LEU A 24 -2.67 -6.12 -2.37
C LEU A 24 -1.43 -5.37 -2.86
N GLY A 25 -1.08 -4.27 -2.19
CA GLY A 25 0.10 -3.50 -2.50
C GLY A 25 1.39 -4.29 -2.31
N ALA A 26 1.50 -5.03 -1.21
CA ALA A 26 2.63 -5.91 -0.95
C ALA A 26 2.73 -7.06 -1.96
N SER A 27 1.62 -7.67 -2.36
CA SER A 27 1.56 -8.70 -3.40
C SER A 27 1.99 -8.16 -4.77
N LEU A 28 1.50 -6.97 -5.15
CA LEU A 28 1.91 -6.30 -6.39
C LEU A 28 3.41 -5.95 -6.38
N LEU A 29 3.93 -5.46 -5.26
CA LEU A 29 5.36 -5.22 -5.07
C LEU A 29 6.17 -6.51 -5.19
N SER A 30 5.72 -7.60 -4.56
CA SER A 30 6.39 -8.90 -4.61
C SER A 30 6.45 -9.47 -6.04
N LEU A 31 5.32 -9.44 -6.76
CA LEU A 31 5.25 -9.89 -8.16
C LEU A 31 6.10 -9.00 -9.08
N GLY A 32 6.10 -7.68 -8.84
CA GLY A 32 6.96 -6.74 -9.55
C GLY A 32 8.44 -6.98 -9.30
N LEU A 33 8.83 -7.24 -8.04
CA LEU A 33 10.20 -7.63 -7.69
C LEU A 33 10.60 -8.95 -8.33
N GLU A 34 9.75 -9.97 -8.30
CA GLU A 34 10.08 -11.27 -8.89
C GLU A 34 10.22 -11.19 -10.41
N SER A 35 9.26 -10.55 -11.10
CA SER A 35 9.26 -10.45 -12.56
C SER A 35 10.30 -9.48 -13.13
N ILE A 36 10.66 -8.44 -12.39
CA ILE A 36 11.59 -7.41 -12.86
C ILE A 36 12.97 -7.63 -12.26
N VAL A 37 13.09 -7.77 -10.93
CA VAL A 37 14.39 -7.73 -10.23
C VAL A 37 15.19 -9.03 -10.35
N GLN A 38 14.56 -10.22 -10.40
CA GLN A 38 15.28 -11.48 -10.61
C GLN A 38 16.06 -11.51 -11.95
N PRO A 39 15.45 -11.23 -13.12
CA PRO A 39 16.20 -11.22 -14.39
C PRO A 39 17.26 -10.11 -14.47
N ILE A 40 17.13 -9.06 -13.64
CA ILE A 40 18.12 -7.99 -13.55
C ILE A 40 19.29 -8.35 -12.65
N LEU A 41 19.08 -9.11 -11.58
CA LEU A 41 20.19 -9.66 -10.77
C LEU A 41 21.07 -10.61 -11.60
N GLU A 42 20.48 -11.27 -12.60
CA GLU A 42 21.19 -12.12 -13.56
C GLU A 42 21.81 -11.33 -14.73
N THR A 43 21.49 -10.04 -14.90
CA THR A 43 22.10 -9.22 -15.96
C THR A 43 23.51 -8.78 -15.59
N SER A 44 24.44 -8.83 -16.55
CA SER A 44 25.80 -8.33 -16.37
C SER A 44 25.91 -6.80 -16.46
N ASN A 45 24.82 -6.12 -16.84
CA ASN A 45 24.80 -4.67 -17.01
C ASN A 45 24.55 -3.93 -15.69
N LYS A 46 25.63 -3.42 -15.10
CA LYS A 46 25.62 -2.68 -13.82
C LYS A 46 24.83 -1.36 -13.88
N GLU A 47 24.79 -0.69 -15.02
CA GLU A 47 24.02 0.56 -15.18
C GLU A 47 22.52 0.28 -15.13
N LEU A 48 22.09 -0.76 -15.84
CA LEU A 48 20.69 -1.19 -15.85
C LEU A 48 20.23 -1.66 -14.47
N GLN A 49 21.06 -2.42 -13.75
CA GLN A 49 20.82 -2.79 -12.35
C GLN A 49 20.59 -1.56 -11.49
N THR A 50 21.48 -0.57 -11.57
CA THR A 50 21.42 0.65 -10.76
C THR A 50 20.13 1.43 -11.01
N VAL A 51 19.77 1.65 -12.29
CA VAL A 51 18.55 2.37 -12.67
C VAL A 51 17.32 1.69 -12.09
N ILE A 52 17.26 0.36 -12.16
CA ILE A 52 16.05 -0.37 -11.75
C ILE A 52 15.96 -0.47 -10.22
N THR A 53 17.08 -0.65 -9.52
CA THR A 53 17.10 -0.57 -8.05
C THR A 53 16.64 0.81 -7.56
N VAL A 54 17.14 1.90 -8.15
CA VAL A 54 16.71 3.26 -7.80
C VAL A 54 15.23 3.47 -8.09
N SER A 55 14.75 3.00 -9.25
CA SER A 55 13.33 3.06 -9.64
C SER A 55 12.44 2.31 -8.66
N ALA A 56 12.85 1.13 -8.21
CA ALA A 56 12.12 0.31 -7.24
C ALA A 56 12.04 0.99 -5.86
N ILE A 57 13.12 1.62 -5.40
CA ILE A 57 13.14 2.40 -4.15
C ILE A 57 12.18 3.58 -4.24
N ILE A 58 12.21 4.34 -5.34
CA ILE A 58 11.30 5.47 -5.57
C ILE A 58 9.85 4.98 -5.58
N PHE A 59 9.57 3.87 -6.28
CA PHE A 59 8.24 3.28 -6.33
C PHE A 59 7.74 2.86 -4.94
N GLY A 60 8.60 2.22 -4.14
CA GLY A 60 8.30 1.86 -2.75
C GLY A 60 7.98 3.07 -1.87
N LEU A 61 8.75 4.16 -2.00
CA LEU A 61 8.49 5.41 -1.27
C LEU A 61 7.15 6.03 -1.66
N ILE A 62 6.83 6.09 -2.95
CA ILE A 62 5.54 6.58 -3.43
C ILE A 62 4.40 5.73 -2.85
N PHE A 63 4.57 4.41 -2.83
CA PHE A 63 3.56 3.49 -2.29
C PHE A 63 3.31 3.71 -0.79
N ILE A 64 4.38 3.94 -0.01
CA ILE A 64 4.28 4.28 1.41
C ILE A 64 3.52 5.60 1.61
N VAL A 65 3.88 6.65 0.86
CA VAL A 65 3.20 7.95 0.92
C VAL A 65 1.72 7.83 0.56
N PHE A 66 1.38 7.09 -0.49
CA PHE A 66 0.00 6.81 -0.88
C PHE A 66 -0.78 6.06 0.22
N GLY A 67 -0.15 5.08 0.86
CA GLY A 67 -0.73 4.36 1.99
C GLY A 67 -1.07 5.29 3.17
N PHE A 68 -0.17 6.22 3.50
CA PHE A 68 -0.42 7.24 4.53
C PHE A 68 -1.51 8.24 4.12
N TYR A 69 -1.54 8.65 2.84
CA TYR A 69 -2.55 9.58 2.33
C TYR A 69 -3.97 8.98 2.42
N TYR A 70 -4.14 7.74 1.94
CA TYR A 70 -5.41 7.02 2.06
C TYR A 70 -5.84 6.81 3.51
N LYS A 71 -4.89 6.50 4.40
CA LYS A 71 -5.16 6.39 5.84
C LYS A 71 -5.75 7.70 6.38
N LYS A 72 -5.20 8.86 5.99
CA LYS A 72 -5.64 10.18 6.45
C LYS A 72 -7.06 10.52 5.96
N ASP A 73 -7.37 10.33 4.68
CA ASP A 73 -8.70 10.60 4.13
C ASP A 73 -9.79 9.77 4.81
N ILE A 74 -9.47 8.51 5.08
CA ILE A 74 -10.36 7.59 5.76
C ILE A 74 -10.57 8.01 7.23
N GLU A 75 -9.52 8.44 7.93
CA GLU A 75 -9.63 8.91 9.32
C GLU A 75 -10.47 10.18 9.42
N ILE A 76 -10.39 11.07 8.42
CA ILE A 76 -11.27 12.24 8.28
C ILE A 76 -12.72 11.80 8.08
N TYR A 77 -12.98 10.82 7.21
CA TYR A 77 -14.31 10.28 6.96
C TYR A 77 -14.95 9.68 8.23
N ILE A 78 -14.18 8.95 9.05
CA ILE A 78 -14.68 8.43 10.33
C ILE A 78 -15.09 9.57 11.27
N ARG A 79 -14.24 10.59 11.41
CA ARG A 79 -14.54 11.73 12.29
C ARG A 79 -15.80 12.47 11.84
N GLN A 80 -16.02 12.59 10.55
CA GLN A 80 -17.25 13.18 10.00
C GLN A 80 -18.50 12.33 10.27
N GLN A 81 -18.38 11.00 10.35
CA GLN A 81 -19.51 10.13 10.76
C GLN A 81 -19.73 10.06 12.28
N GLN A 82 -18.82 10.59 13.09
CA GLN A 82 -18.97 10.68 14.55
C GLN A 82 -19.62 11.99 15.03
N LEU A 83 -19.75 12.99 14.16
CA LEU A 83 -20.50 14.23 14.35
C LEU A 83 -21.93 14.08 13.81
#